data_AF-A0A9D7M5Y6-F1
#
_entry.id   AF-A0A9D7M5Y6-F1
#
_cell.length_a   1.000
_cell.length_b   1.000
_cell.length_c   1.000
_cell.angle_alpha   90.00
_cell.angle_beta   90.00
_cell.angle_gamma   90.00
#
_symmetry.space_group_name_H-M   'P 1'
#
loop_
_entity.id
_entity.type
_entity.pdbx_description
1 polymer ?
#
loop_
_entity_poly.entity_id
_entity_poly.type
_entity_poly.pdbx_seq_one_letter_code
_entity_poly.pdbx_strand_id
1 'polypeptide(L)' 'MEFFIENVPNVLIQIEDEMAKKSLQKWSKKEILGHLIDSATNNHQRFVRGQFETVPEISYDQNNWNTFSYYQPNR' A
#
# COMPACT_ATOMS: atom_id res chain seq x y z
N MET A 1 4.54 -18.59 -9.04
CA MET A 1 5.18 -17.26 -9.01
C MET A 1 5.06 -16.57 -10.37
N GLU A 2 5.39 -17.27 -11.46
CA GLU A 2 5.19 -16.80 -12.86
C GLU A 2 3.77 -16.30 -13.14
N PHE A 3 2.75 -17.06 -12.72
CA PHE A 3 1.35 -16.63 -12.85
C PHE A 3 1.10 -15.20 -12.34
N PHE A 4 1.64 -14.83 -11.18
CA PHE A 4 1.42 -13.48 -10.63
C PHE A 4 2.22 -12.43 -11.40
N ILE A 5 3.44 -12.73 -11.82
CA ILE A 5 4.27 -11.81 -12.61
C ILE A 5 3.59 -11.51 -13.95
N GLU A 6 2.99 -12.51 -14.57
CA GLU A 6 2.33 -12.38 -15.88
C GLU A 6 0.96 -11.69 -15.79
N ASN A 7 0.20 -11.92 -14.72
CA ASN A 7 -1.20 -11.50 -14.65
C ASN A 7 -1.44 -10.25 -13.80
N VAL A 8 -0.67 -10.02 -12.72
CA VAL A 8 -0.89 -8.90 -11.80
C VAL A 8 -0.74 -7.54 -12.49
N PRO A 9 0.28 -7.27 -13.33
CA PRO A 9 0.40 -5.98 -14.01
C PRO A 9 -0.84 -5.64 -14.86
N ASN A 10 -1.35 -6.60 -15.62
CA ASN A 10 -2.54 -6.42 -16.45
C ASN A 10 -3.80 -6.16 -15.61
N VAL A 11 -3.98 -6.90 -14.52
CA VAL A 11 -5.09 -6.67 -13.58
C VAL A 11 -5.00 -5.29 -12.95
N LEU A 12 -3.80 -4.84 -12.55
CA LEU A 12 -3.61 -3.51 -11.96
C LEU A 12 -3.90 -2.37 -12.94
N ILE A 13 -3.47 -2.51 -14.20
CA ILE A 13 -3.76 -1.52 -15.26
C ILE A 13 -5.27 -1.43 -15.51
N GLN A 14 -6.00 -2.55 -15.50
CA GLN A 14 -7.45 -2.54 -15.71
C GLN A 14 -8.24 -1.85 -14.58
N ILE A 15 -7.67 -1.75 -13.37
CA ILE A 15 -8.30 -1.07 -12.24
C ILE A 15 -8.16 0.47 -12.36
N GLU A 16 -7.32 0.97 -13.27
CA GLU A 16 -6.91 2.37 -13.36
C GLU A 16 -8.07 3.34 -13.73
N ASP A 17 -9.08 2.87 -14.46
CA ASP A 17 -10.24 3.69 -14.88
C ASP A 17 -11.27 3.90 -13.73
N GLU A 18 -11.33 2.98 -12.76
CA GLU A 18 -12.20 3.11 -11.57
C GLU A 18 -11.49 3.72 -10.35
N MET A 19 -10.19 4.00 -10.47
CA MET A 19 -9.31 4.44 -9.38
C MET A 19 -9.29 5.96 -9.16
N ALA A 20 -9.98 6.72 -10.02
CA ALA A 20 -10.11 8.16 -9.89
C ALA A 20 -10.72 8.54 -8.52
N LYS A 21 -10.14 9.56 -7.88
CA LYS A 21 -10.57 10.02 -6.56
C LYS A 21 -11.94 10.69 -6.67
N LYS A 22 -12.98 10.05 -6.13
CA LYS A 22 -14.35 10.60 -6.14
C LYS A 22 -14.58 11.68 -5.06
N SER A 23 -13.67 11.82 -4.10
CA SER A 23 -13.78 12.78 -2.99
C SER A 23 -12.41 13.13 -2.41
N LEU A 24 -12.16 14.41 -2.15
CA LEU A 24 -10.91 14.87 -1.53
C LEU A 24 -10.67 14.32 -0.12
N GLN A 25 -11.73 13.95 0.60
CA GLN A 25 -11.66 13.48 1.99
C GLN A 25 -11.49 11.97 2.15
N LYS A 26 -11.60 11.18 1.07
CA LYS A 26 -11.47 9.72 1.12
C LYS A 26 -10.28 9.28 0.28
N TRP A 27 -9.57 8.26 0.72
CA TRP A 27 -8.57 7.63 -0.12
C TRP A 27 -9.20 7.04 -1.39
N SER A 28 -8.54 7.21 -2.53
CA SER A 28 -8.89 6.52 -3.76
C SER A 28 -8.61 5.02 -3.65
N LYS A 29 -9.14 4.21 -4.58
CA LYS A 29 -8.82 2.78 -4.61
C LYS A 29 -7.32 2.52 -4.74
N LYS A 30 -6.58 3.39 -5.45
CA LYS A 30 -5.11 3.32 -5.61
C LYS A 30 -4.38 3.63 -4.31
N GLU A 31 -4.83 4.67 -3.61
CA GLU A 31 -4.35 5.03 -2.28
C GLU A 31 -4.62 3.89 -1.26
N ILE A 32 -5.78 3.23 -1.31
CA ILE A 32 -6.09 2.08 -0.45
C ILE A 32 -5.20 0.87 -0.77
N LEU A 33 -5.02 0.54 -2.05
CA LEU A 33 -4.13 -0.55 -2.46
C LEU A 33 -2.70 -0.32 -1.98
N GLY A 34 -2.20 0.91 -2.17
CA GLY A 34 -0.90 1.32 -1.65
C GLY A 34 -0.78 1.15 -0.13
N HIS A 35 -1.78 1.63 0.61
CA HIS A 35 -1.86 1.46 2.06
C HIS A 35 -1.84 -0.02 2.50
N LEU A 36 -2.48 -0.92 1.75
CA LEU A 36 -2.45 -2.36 2.05
C LEU A 36 -1.04 -2.95 1.88
N ILE A 37 -0.30 -2.51 0.86
CA ILE A 37 1.10 -2.91 0.64
C ILE A 37 1.99 -2.38 1.77
N ASP A 38 1.84 -1.11 2.13
CA ASP A 38 2.60 -0.49 3.23
C ASP A 38 2.32 -1.20 4.56
N SER A 39 1.06 -1.54 4.82
CA SER A 39 0.64 -2.25 6.04
C SER A 39 1.17 -3.68 6.06
N ALA A 40 1.15 -4.39 4.93
CA ALA A 40 1.74 -5.73 4.82
C ALA A 40 3.26 -5.71 5.11
N THR A 41 3.97 -4.69 4.60
CA THR A 41 5.40 -4.49 4.85
C THR A 41 5.71 -4.25 6.33
N ASN A 42 4.94 -3.37 6.98
CA ASN A 42 5.08 -3.09 8.41
C ASN A 42 4.75 -4.32 9.25
N ASN A 43 3.73 -5.10 8.89
CA ASN A 43 3.39 -6.34 9.56
C ASN A 43 4.46 -7.41 9.40
N HIS A 44 5.08 -7.53 8.22
CA HIS A 44 6.21 -8.43 8.01
C HIS A 44 7.36 -8.11 8.97
N GLN A 45 7.73 -6.83 9.11
CA GLN A 45 8.73 -6.40 10.10
C GLN A 45 8.34 -6.80 11.53
N ARG A 46 7.07 -6.63 11.92
CA ARG A 46 6.57 -7.03 13.25
C ARG A 46 6.75 -8.52 13.50
N PHE A 47 6.43 -9.36 12.50
CA PHE A 47 6.56 -10.81 12.63
C PHE A 47 8.02 -11.26 12.75
N VAL A 48 8.93 -10.67 11.98
CA VAL A 48 10.35 -11.03 12.02
C VAL A 48 10.99 -10.52 13.32
N ARG A 49 10.86 -9.22 13.61
CA ARG A 49 11.50 -8.58 14.76
C ARG A 49 10.93 -9.06 16.10
N GLY A 50 9.64 -9.39 16.15
CA GLY A 50 9.00 -9.96 17.34
C GLY A 50 9.53 -11.33 17.77
N GLN A 51 10.37 -11.98 16.95
CA GLN A 51 11.02 -13.24 17.32
C GLN A 51 12.25 -13.06 18.21
N PHE A 52 12.90 -11.89 18.17
CA PHE A 52 14.19 -11.67 18.84
C PHE A 52 14.32 -10.34 19.57
N GLU A 53 13.43 -9.38 19.34
CA GLU A 53 13.36 -8.13 20.09
C GLU A 53 12.35 -8.24 21.23
N THR A 54 12.69 -7.71 22.42
CA THR A 54 11.78 -7.72 23.58
C THR A 54 10.53 -6.87 23.33
N VAL A 55 10.69 -5.71 22.68
CA VAL A 55 9.59 -4.83 22.26
C VAL A 55 9.97 -4.20 20.92
N PRO A 56 9.54 -4.78 19.78
CA PRO A 56 9.86 -4.23 18.47
C PRO A 56 9.07 -2.95 18.22
N GLU A 57 9.79 -1.82 18.12
CA GLU A 57 9.19 -0.53 17.77
C GLU A 57 9.13 -0.38 16.24
N ILE A 58 7.91 -0.39 15.71
CA ILE A 58 7.60 -0.20 14.28
C ILE A 58 6.42 0.76 14.18
N SER A 59 6.72 2.04 13.95
CA SER A 59 5.76 3.10 13.69
C SER A 59 5.69 3.43 12.21
N TYR A 60 4.49 3.66 11.68
CA TYR A 60 4.31 4.29 10.38
C TYR A 60 3.10 5.23 10.42
N ASP A 61 3.24 6.40 9.80
CA ASP A 61 2.15 7.35 9.66
C ASP A 61 1.41 7.05 8.36
N GLN A 62 0.31 6.30 8.47
CA GLN A 62 -0.47 5.86 7.32
C GLN A 62 -0.94 7.01 6.42
N ASN A 63 -1.21 8.21 6.97
CA ASN A 63 -1.70 9.35 6.21
C ASN A 63 -0.58 10.03 5.43
N ASN A 64 0.57 10.23 6.08
CA ASN A 64 1.74 10.80 5.43
C ASN A 64 2.33 9.85 4.39
N TRP A 65 2.43 8.55 4.70
CA TRP A 65 2.89 7.55 3.73
C TRP A 65 1.98 7.54 2.50
N ASN A 66 0.67 7.49 2.70
CA ASN A 66 -0.28 7.57 1.58
C ASN A 66 -0.10 8.86 0.74
N THR A 67 0.14 9.98 1.42
CA THR A 67 0.29 11.30 0.77
C THR A 67 1.58 11.42 -0.04
N PHE A 68 2.68 10.85 0.43
CA PHE A 68 4.00 10.98 -0.19
C PHE A 68 4.41 9.78 -1.06
N SER A 69 3.62 8.72 -1.12
CA SER A 69 3.88 7.56 -1.99
C SER A 69 3.45 7.74 -3.46
N TYR A 70 3.05 8.95 -3.87
CA TYR A 70 2.69 9.30 -5.25
C TYR A 70 1.67 8.37 -5.91
N TYR A 71 0.78 7.75 -5.12
CA TYR A 71 -0.29 6.89 -5.66
C TYR A 71 -1.23 7.65 -6.61
N GLN A 72 -1.24 8.98 -6.55
CA GLN A 72 -1.85 9.85 -7.55
C GLN A 72 -0.79 10.73 -8.21
N PRO A 73 -0.63 10.66 -9.54
CA PRO A 73 0.37 11.46 -10.26
C PRO A 73 0.04 12.96 -10.32
N ASN A 74 -1.19 13.38 -9.97
CA ASN A 74 -1.66 14.77 -10.10
C ASN A 74 -2.28 15.29 -8.78
N ARG A 75 -1.54 15.30 -7.67
CA ARG A 75 -1.90 16.14 -6.52
C ARG A 75 -1.33 17.53 -6.65
#